data_AF-A0A524DQS9-F1
#
_entry.id   AF-A0A524DQS9-F1
#
_cell.length_a   1.000
_cell.length_b   1.000
_cell.length_c   1.000
_cell.angle_alpha   90.00
_cell.angle_beta   90.00
_cell.angle_gamma   90.00
#
_symmetry.space_group_name_H-M   'P 1'
#
loop_
_entity.id
_entity.type
_entity.pdbx_description
1 polymer ?
#
loop_
_entity_poly.entity_id
_entity_poly.type
_entity_poly.pdbx_seq_one_letter_code
_entity_poly.pdbx_strand_id
1 'polypeptide(L)'
;MAPESKKVKLITGMELEFQQQDPHTLFELIISEILIPKYKENADWNLTLNIILEEINRLISEYNLNPKLKLGLLNQIEEHLDKDIEELTGVAKIEILFINMEDYVADIKKLVTAGLDKQSLRDQMARLIQPLTLFELGELFIFLGKRAFLK
;
A
#
# COMPACT_ATOMS: atom_id res chain seq x y z
N MET A 1 -32.42 -6.22 14.40
CA MET A 1 -32.32 -7.00 13.14
C MET A 1 -31.08 -7.86 13.27
N ALA A 2 -31.17 -9.16 13.04
CA ALA A 2 -30.00 -10.04 13.10
C ALA A 2 -28.96 -9.57 12.06
N PRO A 3 -27.65 -9.62 12.35
CA PRO A 3 -26.64 -9.28 11.36
C PRO A 3 -26.82 -10.21 10.15
N GLU A 4 -26.98 -9.64 8.95
CA GLU A 4 -27.01 -10.42 7.72
C GLU A 4 -25.63 -11.04 7.51
N SER A 5 -25.50 -12.33 7.82
CA SER A 5 -24.32 -13.14 7.53
C SER A 5 -24.45 -13.75 6.14
N LYS A 6 -23.43 -13.56 5.29
CA LYS A 6 -23.37 -14.16 3.95
C LYS A 6 -22.14 -15.05 3.85
N LYS A 7 -22.27 -16.24 3.26
CA LYS A 7 -21.09 -17.05 2.91
C LYS A 7 -20.44 -16.45 1.66
N VAL A 8 -19.17 -16.10 1.77
CA VAL A 8 -18.37 -15.58 0.66
C VAL A 8 -17.17 -16.50 0.44
N LYS A 9 -16.73 -16.60 -0.82
CA LYS A 9 -15.62 -17.45 -1.22
C LYS A 9 -14.53 -16.60 -1.86
N LEU A 10 -13.31 -16.69 -1.33
CA LEU A 10 -12.13 -16.05 -1.90
C LEU A 10 -11.65 -16.80 -3.15
N ILE A 11 -10.85 -16.13 -3.99
CA ILE A 11 -10.23 -16.73 -5.18
C ILE A 11 -9.30 -17.91 -4.84
N THR A 12 -8.76 -17.94 -3.62
CA THR A 12 -7.99 -19.07 -3.09
C THR A 12 -8.84 -20.31 -2.81
N GLY A 13 -10.17 -20.19 -2.90
CA GLY A 13 -11.12 -21.24 -2.59
C GLY A 13 -11.56 -21.26 -1.12
N MET A 14 -10.98 -20.41 -0.27
CA MET A 14 -11.34 -20.29 1.13
C MET A 14 -12.75 -19.69 1.28
N GLU A 15 -13.57 -20.29 2.13
CA GLU A 15 -14.95 -19.86 2.40
C GLU A 15 -15.04 -19.29 3.81
N LEU A 16 -15.71 -18.15 3.96
CA LEU A 16 -15.95 -17.53 5.26
C LEU A 16 -17.39 -17.01 5.38
N GLU A 17 -17.86 -16.91 6.63
CA GLU A 17 -19.10 -16.21 6.94
C GLU A 17 -18.81 -14.72 7.11
N PHE A 18 -19.14 -13.94 6.09
CA PHE A 18 -19.03 -12.51 6.08
C PHE A 18 -20.14 -11.86 6.90
N GLN A 19 -19.76 -11.03 7.87
CA GLN A 19 -20.66 -10.21 8.65
C GLN A 19 -20.55 -8.76 8.19
N GLN A 20 -21.64 -8.19 7.69
CA GLN A 20 -21.60 -6.84 7.11
C GLN A 20 -21.21 -5.74 8.12
N GLN A 21 -21.45 -5.98 9.41
CA GLN A 21 -21.14 -5.05 10.50
C GLN A 21 -19.68 -5.15 10.97
N ASP A 22 -19.01 -6.25 10.64
CA ASP A 22 -17.62 -6.51 11.00
C ASP A 22 -16.87 -7.16 9.82
N PRO A 23 -16.43 -6.35 8.84
CA PRO A 23 -15.72 -6.84 7.68
C PRO A 23 -14.25 -7.17 7.99
N HIS A 24 -13.76 -6.96 9.22
CA HIS A 24 -12.35 -7.10 9.57
C HIS A 24 -11.82 -8.49 9.25
N THR A 25 -12.59 -9.54 9.57
CA THR A 25 -12.18 -10.93 9.28
C THR A 25 -12.00 -11.17 7.77
N LEU A 26 -12.84 -10.56 6.92
CA LEU A 26 -12.67 -10.67 5.48
C LEU A 26 -11.38 -9.98 5.03
N PHE A 27 -11.09 -8.81 5.59
CA PHE A 27 -9.90 -8.04 5.24
C PHE A 27 -8.62 -8.78 5.65
N GLU A 28 -8.56 -9.32 6.86
CA GLU A 28 -7.43 -10.14 7.32
C GLU A 28 -7.14 -11.30 6.38
N LEU A 29 -8.19 -12.03 5.97
CA LEU A 29 -8.01 -13.17 5.08
C LEU A 29 -7.55 -12.74 3.68
N ILE A 30 -8.05 -11.63 3.14
CA ILE A 30 -7.54 -11.10 1.86
C ILE A 30 -6.06 -10.70 2.00
N ILE A 31 -5.68 -10.11 3.13
CA ILE A 31 -4.28 -9.74 3.40
C ILE A 31 -3.39 -10.99 3.52
N SER A 32 -3.77 -11.96 4.36
CA SER A 32 -2.94 -13.12 4.67
C SER A 32 -2.87 -14.14 3.52
N GLU A 33 -3.99 -14.36 2.82
CA GLU A 33 -4.10 -15.42 1.80
C GLU A 33 -3.79 -14.93 0.38
N ILE A 34 -3.88 -13.63 0.13
CA ILE A 34 -3.72 -13.07 -1.22
C ILE A 34 -2.61 -12.03 -1.25
N LEU A 35 -2.71 -10.95 -0.47
CA LEU A 35 -1.76 -9.84 -0.50
C LEU A 35 -0.33 -10.30 -0.17
N ILE A 36 -0.12 -10.88 1.01
CA ILE A 36 1.21 -11.29 1.47
C ILE A 36 1.84 -12.34 0.54
N PRO A 37 1.15 -13.43 0.15
CA PRO A 37 1.74 -14.43 -0.74
C PRO A 37 2.08 -13.87 -2.12
N LYS A 38 1.20 -13.06 -2.72
CA LYS A 38 1.45 -12.46 -4.05
C LYS A 38 2.58 -11.47 -4.03
N TYR A 39 2.69 -10.68 -2.96
CA TYR A 39 3.82 -9.79 -2.80
C TYR A 39 5.14 -10.56 -2.63
N LYS A 40 5.16 -11.66 -1.86
CA LYS A 40 6.35 -12.53 -1.73
C LYS A 40 6.78 -13.16 -3.05
N GLU A 41 5.83 -13.49 -3.93
CA GLU A 41 6.09 -14.08 -5.24
C GLU A 41 6.64 -13.04 -6.23
N ASN A 42 6.08 -11.84 -6.24
CA ASN A 42 6.25 -10.88 -7.33
C ASN A 42 7.17 -9.71 -6.96
N ALA A 43 7.29 -9.41 -5.66
CA ALA A 43 7.88 -8.19 -5.09
C ALA A 43 7.29 -6.88 -5.65
N ASP A 44 6.13 -6.93 -6.33
CA ASP A 44 5.44 -5.79 -6.94
C ASP A 44 4.17 -5.50 -6.17
N TRP A 45 4.18 -4.36 -5.48
CA TRP A 45 3.07 -3.92 -4.65
C TRP A 45 1.89 -3.37 -5.46
N ASN A 46 2.13 -2.69 -6.57
CA ASN A 46 1.06 -2.17 -7.43
C ASN A 46 0.25 -3.30 -8.04
N LEU A 47 0.94 -4.32 -8.54
CA LEU A 47 0.31 -5.54 -9.05
C LEU A 47 -0.46 -6.24 -7.93
N THR A 48 0.14 -6.38 -6.75
CA THR A 48 -0.50 -7.05 -5.61
C THR A 48 -1.76 -6.32 -5.14
N LEU A 49 -1.72 -4.99 -5.04
CA LEU A 49 -2.88 -4.16 -4.73
C LEU A 49 -3.98 -4.32 -5.78
N ASN A 50 -3.63 -4.28 -7.07
CA ASN A 50 -4.62 -4.46 -8.12
C ASN A 50 -5.31 -5.82 -8.02
N ILE A 51 -4.57 -6.89 -7.71
CA ILE A 51 -5.12 -8.23 -7.50
C ILE A 51 -6.14 -8.24 -6.36
N ILE A 52 -5.81 -7.67 -5.19
CA ILE A 52 -6.76 -7.66 -4.07
C ILE A 52 -7.95 -6.70 -4.29
N LEU A 53 -7.75 -5.63 -5.06
CA LEU A 53 -8.81 -4.70 -5.43
C LEU A 53 -9.76 -5.33 -6.45
N GLU A 54 -9.25 -6.12 -7.38
CA GLU A 54 -10.07 -6.94 -8.29
C GLU A 54 -10.83 -8.00 -7.51
N GLU A 55 -10.20 -8.64 -6.53
CA GLU A 55 -10.85 -9.63 -5.68
C GLU A 55 -11.99 -9.02 -4.87
N ILE A 56 -11.77 -7.89 -4.17
CA ILE A 56 -12.85 -7.26 -3.41
C ILE A 56 -13.97 -6.76 -4.34
N ASN A 57 -13.65 -6.28 -5.55
CA ASN A 57 -14.66 -5.90 -6.54
C ASN A 57 -15.48 -7.12 -7.00
N ARG A 58 -14.83 -8.28 -7.23
CA ARG A 58 -15.52 -9.54 -7.53
C ARG A 58 -16.47 -9.91 -6.41
N LEU A 59 -16.00 -9.90 -5.15
CA LEU A 59 -16.84 -10.21 -4.00
C LEU A 59 -18.03 -9.25 -3.85
N ILE A 60 -17.81 -7.94 -4.06
CA ILE A 60 -18.87 -6.93 -4.06
C ILE A 60 -19.91 -7.24 -5.12
N SER A 61 -19.49 -7.56 -6.35
CA SER A 61 -20.40 -7.83 -7.46
C SER A 61 -21.13 -9.16 -7.30
N GLU A 62 -20.43 -10.23 -6.92
CA GLU A 62 -20.96 -11.60 -6.87
C GLU A 62 -21.91 -11.80 -5.69
N TYR A 63 -21.60 -11.22 -4.53
CA TYR A 63 -22.40 -11.39 -3.31
C TYR A 63 -23.26 -10.18 -2.96
N ASN A 64 -23.30 -9.17 -3.85
CA ASN A 64 -24.00 -7.90 -3.65
C ASN A 64 -23.64 -7.27 -2.30
N LEU A 65 -22.35 -7.06 -2.07
CA LEU A 65 -21.82 -6.47 -0.84
C LEU A 65 -21.71 -4.95 -0.95
N ASN A 66 -21.42 -4.28 0.17
CA ASN A 66 -21.28 -2.83 0.18
C ASN A 66 -20.00 -2.39 -0.56
N PRO A 67 -20.07 -1.50 -1.57
CA PRO A 67 -18.88 -0.98 -2.26
C PRO A 67 -17.86 -0.29 -1.34
N LYS A 68 -18.30 0.21 -0.17
CA LYS A 68 -17.41 0.80 0.85
C LYS A 68 -16.38 -0.19 1.41
N LEU A 69 -16.58 -1.49 1.22
CA LEU A 69 -15.60 -2.51 1.60
C LEU A 69 -14.25 -2.32 0.90
N LYS A 70 -14.24 -1.75 -0.31
CA LYS A 70 -12.98 -1.42 -1.00
C LYS A 70 -12.14 -0.43 -0.21
N LEU A 71 -12.78 0.64 0.29
CA LEU A 71 -12.10 1.64 1.12
C LEU A 71 -11.71 1.04 2.48
N GLY A 72 -12.59 0.24 3.08
CA GLY A 72 -12.29 -0.45 4.33
C GLY A 72 -11.07 -1.37 4.25
N LEU A 73 -10.94 -2.12 3.15
CA LEU A 73 -9.77 -2.98 2.90
C LEU A 73 -8.48 -2.17 2.77
N LEU A 74 -8.51 -1.04 2.04
CA LEU A 74 -7.34 -0.17 1.92
C LEU A 74 -6.92 0.42 3.26
N ASN A 75 -7.87 0.86 4.09
CA ASN A 75 -7.59 1.36 5.44
C ASN A 75 -7.01 0.25 6.33
N GLN A 76 -7.54 -0.98 6.26
CA GLN A 76 -7.00 -2.11 7.02
C GLN A 76 -5.55 -2.40 6.62
N ILE A 77 -5.24 -2.36 5.33
CA ILE A 77 -3.87 -2.52 4.85
C ILE A 77 -2.97 -1.42 5.42
N GLU A 78 -3.43 -0.17 5.44
CA GLU A 78 -2.70 0.94 6.05
C GLU A 78 -2.46 0.73 7.55
N GLU A 79 -3.45 0.23 8.30
CA GLU A 79 -3.28 -0.13 9.72
C GLU A 79 -2.28 -1.28 9.94
N HIS A 80 -2.23 -2.25 9.02
CA HIS A 80 -1.23 -3.33 9.03
C HIS A 80 0.16 -2.83 8.67
N LEU A 81 0.28 -1.82 7.81
CA LEU A 81 1.57 -1.21 7.50
C LEU A 81 2.21 -0.60 8.76
N ASP A 82 1.46 -0.05 9.69
CA ASP A 82 2.03 0.48 10.94
C ASP A 82 2.45 -0.60 11.95
N LYS A 83 1.79 -1.78 11.95
CA LYS A 83 1.99 -2.84 12.96
C LYS A 83 2.93 -3.98 12.52
N ASP A 84 2.93 -4.36 11.23
CA ASP A 84 3.66 -5.55 10.73
C ASP A 84 5.04 -5.22 10.15
N ILE A 85 5.48 -3.96 10.25
CA ILE A 85 6.80 -3.51 9.79
C ILE A 85 7.95 -3.93 10.71
N GLU A 86 7.71 -4.45 11.91
CA GLU A 86 8.79 -5.07 12.68
C GLU A 86 9.12 -6.50 12.22
N GLU A 87 8.14 -7.25 11.72
CA GLU A 87 8.30 -8.71 11.54
C GLU A 87 8.58 -9.16 10.09
N LEU A 88 8.31 -8.31 9.10
CA LEU A 88 8.64 -8.61 7.70
C LEU A 88 10.14 -8.39 7.44
N THR A 89 10.95 -9.44 7.60
CA THR A 89 12.33 -9.48 7.09
C THR A 89 12.34 -9.76 5.59
N GLY A 90 12.98 -8.87 4.82
CA GLY A 90 13.49 -9.21 3.49
C GLY A 90 12.58 -8.92 2.30
N VAL A 91 11.81 -7.83 2.26
CA VAL A 91 11.42 -7.18 0.98
C VAL A 91 11.20 -5.69 1.24
N ALA A 92 11.55 -4.84 0.28
CA ALA A 92 11.39 -3.39 0.32
C ALA A 92 9.92 -3.01 0.53
N LYS A 93 9.57 -2.76 1.78
CA LYS A 93 8.34 -2.09 2.17
C LYS A 93 8.20 -0.87 1.25
N ILE A 94 7.03 -0.72 0.59
CA ILE A 94 6.48 0.57 0.13
C ILE A 94 6.69 0.91 -1.35
N GLU A 95 6.13 0.06 -2.21
CA GLU A 95 5.62 0.51 -3.51
C GLU A 95 4.09 0.67 -3.49
N ILE A 96 3.40 0.44 -2.35
CA ILE A 96 1.92 0.55 -2.22
C ILE A 96 1.41 2.00 -2.11
N LEU A 97 2.21 2.95 -1.65
CA LEU A 97 1.76 4.33 -1.43
C LEU A 97 2.38 5.35 -2.39
N PHE A 98 3.31 4.93 -3.25
CA PHE A 98 3.99 5.82 -4.17
C PHE A 98 3.72 5.47 -5.62
N ILE A 99 2.64 6.02 -6.17
CA ILE A 99 2.44 6.03 -7.63
C ILE A 99 3.61 6.77 -8.34
N ASN A 100 4.43 7.54 -7.62
CA ASN A 100 5.40 8.47 -8.22
C ASN A 100 6.79 8.53 -7.53
N MET A 101 7.29 7.47 -6.86
CA MET A 101 8.60 7.55 -6.16
C MET A 101 9.75 7.90 -7.12
N GLU A 102 9.70 7.35 -8.34
CA GLU A 102 10.68 7.68 -9.38
C GLU A 102 10.61 9.16 -9.79
N ASP A 103 9.42 9.76 -9.80
CA ASP A 103 9.25 11.18 -10.10
C ASP A 103 9.81 12.06 -8.98
N TYR A 104 9.59 11.70 -7.71
CA TYR A 104 10.20 12.39 -6.58
C TYR A 104 11.73 12.36 -6.67
N VAL A 105 12.31 11.21 -6.99
CA VAL A 105 13.77 11.08 -7.17
C VAL A 105 14.25 11.90 -8.38
N ALA A 106 13.51 11.90 -9.49
CA ALA A 106 13.82 12.70 -10.66
C ALA A 106 13.78 14.20 -10.35
N ASP A 107 12.78 14.66 -9.60
CA ASP A 107 12.63 16.06 -9.22
C ASP A 107 13.67 16.50 -8.18
N ILE A 108 14.02 15.65 -7.22
CA ILE A 108 15.17 15.89 -6.33
C ILE A 108 16.47 16.03 -7.14
N LYS A 109 16.71 15.15 -8.12
CA LYS A 109 17.89 15.24 -9.00
C LYS A 109 17.91 16.55 -9.80
N LYS A 110 16.76 16.98 -10.33
CA LYS A 110 16.65 18.27 -11.03
C LYS A 110 16.96 19.43 -10.09
N LEU A 111 16.36 19.45 -8.88
CA LEU A 111 16.58 20.51 -7.90
C LEU A 111 18.05 20.62 -7.47
N VAL A 112 18.69 19.49 -7.18
CA VAL A 112 20.10 19.45 -6.75
C VAL A 112 21.05 19.88 -7.89
N THR A 113 20.72 19.61 -9.15
CA THR A 113 21.55 19.98 -10.31
C THR A 113 21.22 21.35 -10.92
N ALA A 114 20.16 22.03 -10.45
CA ALA A 114 19.69 23.29 -11.00
C ALA A 114 20.57 24.52 -10.69
N GLY A 115 21.66 24.37 -9.91
CA GLY A 115 22.56 25.48 -9.58
C GLY A 115 21.96 26.55 -8.65
N LEU A 116 20.90 26.18 -7.91
CA LEU A 116 20.24 27.05 -6.93
C LEU A 116 21.18 27.40 -5.78
N ASP A 117 21.00 28.59 -5.19
CA ASP A 117 21.65 28.91 -3.93
C ASP A 117 21.13 28.03 -2.78
N LYS A 118 21.89 27.97 -1.68
CA LYS A 118 21.60 27.06 -0.56
C LYS A 118 20.21 27.27 0.05
N GLN A 119 19.72 28.51 0.10
CA GLN A 119 18.42 28.80 0.71
C GLN A 119 17.31 28.38 -0.24
N SER A 120 17.40 28.77 -1.50
CA SER A 120 16.43 28.38 -2.54
C SER A 120 16.31 26.87 -2.71
N LEU A 121 17.44 26.14 -2.65
CA LEU A 121 17.42 24.68 -2.70
C LEU A 121 16.68 24.08 -1.50
N ARG A 122 16.93 24.57 -0.28
CA ARG A 122 16.25 24.08 0.94
C ARG A 122 14.76 24.32 0.88
N ASP A 123 14.33 25.49 0.45
CA ASP A 123 12.92 25.86 0.40
C ASP A 123 12.16 25.04 -0.64
N GLN A 124 12.78 24.77 -1.81
CA GLN A 124 12.17 23.93 -2.84
C GLN A 124 12.14 22.44 -2.43
N MET A 125 13.21 21.94 -1.80
CA MET A 125 13.22 20.58 -1.25
C MET A 125 12.15 20.42 -0.16
N ALA A 126 11.98 21.41 0.73
CA ALA A 126 10.96 21.39 1.76
C ALA A 126 9.54 21.32 1.18
N ARG A 127 9.24 22.10 0.13
CA ARG A 127 7.95 22.06 -0.56
C ARG A 127 7.68 20.72 -1.24
N LEU A 128 8.71 20.13 -1.83
CA LEU A 128 8.61 18.83 -2.48
C LEU A 128 8.21 17.76 -1.46
N ILE A 129 8.85 17.74 -0.28
CA ILE A 129 8.64 16.68 0.70
C ILE A 129 7.51 16.98 1.71
N GLN A 130 7.04 18.22 1.80
CA GLN A 130 5.95 18.64 2.70
C GLN A 130 4.68 17.77 2.62
N PRO A 131 4.19 17.35 1.44
CA PRO A 131 2.97 16.53 1.37
C PRO A 131 3.19 15.08 1.79
N LEU A 132 4.43 14.66 2.04
CA LEU A 132 4.76 13.28 2.38
C LEU A 132 4.51 13.00 3.87
N THR A 133 3.97 11.83 4.15
CA THR A 133 3.89 11.23 5.48
C THR A 133 5.27 10.83 6.00
N LEU A 134 5.39 10.60 7.32
CA LEU A 134 6.65 10.18 7.96
C LEU A 134 7.23 8.91 7.32
N PHE A 135 6.32 8.00 6.99
CA PHE A 135 6.60 6.75 6.31
C PHE A 135 7.15 6.96 4.90
N GLU A 136 6.46 7.79 4.11
CA GLU A 136 6.87 8.13 2.75
C GLU A 136 8.24 8.82 2.72
N LEU A 137 8.49 9.71 3.67
CA LEU A 137 9.82 10.31 3.87
C LEU A 137 10.89 9.24 4.15
N GLY A 138 10.61 8.30 5.05
CA GLY A 138 11.52 7.20 5.39
C GLY A 138 11.93 6.39 4.16
N GLU A 139 10.98 6.07 3.29
CA GLU A 139 11.24 5.28 2.09
C GLU A 139 11.93 6.05 0.99
N LEU A 140 11.56 7.31 0.79
CA LEU A 140 12.30 8.19 -0.10
C LEU A 140 13.78 8.25 0.32
N PHE A 141 14.07 8.32 1.62
CA PHE A 141 15.46 8.27 2.12
C PHE A 141 16.12 6.91 1.91
N ILE A 142 15.43 5.80 2.15
CA ILE A 142 15.96 4.44 1.91
C ILE A 142 16.27 4.25 0.42
N PHE A 143 15.36 4.66 -0.45
CA PHE A 143 15.49 4.52 -1.89
C PHE A 143 16.60 5.41 -2.45
N LEU A 144 16.69 6.67 -2.01
CA LEU A 144 17.84 7.54 -2.30
C LEU A 144 19.13 6.93 -1.76
N GLY A 145 19.13 6.37 -0.55
CA GLY A 145 20.25 5.65 0.04
C GLY A 145 20.76 4.52 -0.86
N LYS A 146 19.85 3.66 -1.32
CA LYS A 146 20.15 2.52 -2.20
C LYS A 146 20.59 2.94 -3.61
N ARG A 147 19.92 3.91 -4.24
CA ARG A 147 20.23 4.33 -5.63
C ARG A 147 21.34 5.38 -5.76
N ALA A 148 21.58 6.22 -4.74
CA ALA A 148 22.58 7.29 -4.80
C ALA A 148 23.95 6.87 -4.23
N PHE A 149 24.00 5.85 -3.37
CA PHE A 149 25.25 5.45 -2.69
C PHE A 149 25.73 4.02 -2.96
N LEU A 150 24.92 3.15 -3.58
CA LEU A 150 25.39 1.88 -4.15
C LEU A 150 25.72 2.12 -5.63
N LYS A 151 26.94 2.59 -5.89
CA LYS A 151 27.60 2.39 -7.19
C LYS A 151 28.40 1.10 -7.13
#